data_AF-A0A218WNH5-F1
#
_entry.id   AF-A0A218WNH5-F1
#
_cell.length_a   1.000
_cell.length_b   1.000
_cell.length_c   1.000
_cell.angle_alpha   90.00
_cell.angle_beta   90.00
_cell.angle_gamma   90.00
#
_symmetry.space_group_name_H-M   'P 1'
#
loop_
_entity.id
_entity.type
_entity.pdbx_description
1 polymer ?
#
loop_
_entity_poly.entity_id
_entity_poly.type
_entity_poly.pdbx_seq_one_letter_code
_entity_poly.pdbx_strand_id
1 'polypeptide(L)'
;MGLVPTEDQRLGLGPLGDLTIGLGPTVDQRLGLGPVGDLTTELGPTEDQRLGLGPLGDLTTGLGPTVDQRSGLGPVGDLTTGLGPTEDQRLGLGPGGDLTMGLGPTEDQRLGLSPVGDLTMGLSPVGNLTLGLGPTDDQKLGLDGTRPNGRSKVGTRPWGRSNDATRPWGRSNDGTRPYGRSMVGTQPCGKSNVGTRPHG
;
A
#
# COMPACT_ATOMS: atom_id res chain seq x y z
N MET A 1 27.50 -14.90 16.72
CA MET A 1 27.98 -13.53 17.02
C MET A 1 26.95 -12.58 16.45
N GLY A 2 26.47 -11.61 17.24
CA GLY A 2 25.61 -10.56 16.68
C GLY A 2 26.47 -9.62 15.84
N LEU A 3 26.02 -9.29 14.63
CA LEU A 3 26.59 -8.17 13.88
C LEU A 3 26.24 -6.90 14.64
N VAL A 4 27.21 -6.01 14.82
CA VAL A 4 26.97 -4.68 15.39
C VAL A 4 26.05 -3.94 14.42
N PRO A 5 24.93 -3.35 14.86
CA PRO A 5 24.11 -2.50 14.00
C PRO A 5 24.98 -1.39 13.42
N THR A 6 24.90 -1.16 12.11
CA THR A 6 25.45 0.07 11.54
C THR A 6 24.59 1.23 12.03
N GLU A 7 25.18 2.33 12.47
CA GLU A 7 24.40 3.49 12.94
C GLU A 7 23.70 4.17 11.75
N ASP A 8 24.47 4.54 10.72
CA ASP A 8 23.97 5.24 9.53
C ASP A 8 24.43 4.52 8.25
N GLN A 9 23.49 4.13 7.39
CA GLN A 9 23.78 3.61 6.05
C GLN A 9 23.12 4.48 4.97
N ARG A 10 23.95 5.10 4.11
CA ARG A 10 23.49 6.01 3.05
C ARG A 10 24.08 5.64 1.69
N LEU A 11 23.23 5.47 0.69
CA LEU A 11 23.63 5.17 -0.68
C LEU A 11 22.95 6.15 -1.65
N GLY A 12 23.74 6.81 -2.48
CA GLY A 12 23.30 7.78 -3.48
C GLY A 12 23.91 7.45 -4.85
N LEU A 13 23.12 7.06 -5.84
CA LEU A 13 23.61 6.66 -7.17
C LEU A 13 22.92 7.44 -8.30
N GLY A 14 23.69 7.73 -9.35
CA GLY A 14 23.22 8.40 -10.56
C GLY A 14 22.56 7.44 -11.56
N PRO A 15 22.47 7.84 -12.85
CA PRO A 15 21.92 6.98 -13.89
C PRO A 15 22.65 5.65 -14.01
N LEU A 16 21.91 4.54 -13.95
CA LEU A 16 22.43 3.18 -14.05
C LEU A 16 21.57 2.34 -15.00
N GLY A 17 22.13 1.22 -15.48
CA GLY A 17 21.36 0.13 -16.09
C GLY A 17 20.66 -0.68 -15.00
N ASP A 18 20.68 -2.00 -15.11
CA ASP A 18 20.05 -2.86 -14.12
C ASP A 18 20.89 -2.97 -12.84
N LEU A 19 20.24 -3.05 -11.68
CA LEU A 19 20.88 -2.92 -10.38
C LEU A 19 20.28 -3.88 -9.35
N THR A 20 21.15 -4.58 -8.63
CA THR A 20 20.78 -5.39 -7.45
C THR A 20 21.48 -4.87 -6.21
N ILE A 21 20.74 -4.60 -5.13
CA ILE A 21 21.28 -4.13 -3.85
C ILE A 21 20.71 -4.99 -2.70
N GLY A 22 21.59 -5.48 -1.83
CA GLY A 22 21.22 -6.09 -0.55
C GLY A 22 21.83 -5.31 0.60
N LEU A 23 21.03 -4.76 1.52
CA LEU A 23 21.51 -4.04 2.70
C LEU A 23 21.14 -4.79 3.99
N GLY A 24 22.08 -4.85 4.93
CA GLY A 24 21.90 -5.53 6.22
C GLY A 24 21.13 -4.71 7.25
N PRO A 25 21.02 -5.18 8.51
CA PRO A 25 20.39 -4.43 9.58
C PRO A 25 21.17 -3.15 9.94
N THR A 26 20.46 -2.05 10.15
CA THR A 26 21.03 -0.72 10.46
C THR A 26 20.05 0.09 11.31
N VAL A 27 20.49 1.15 11.98
CA VAL A 27 19.57 2.07 12.70
C VAL A 27 18.92 3.01 11.68
N ASP A 28 19.71 3.86 11.02
CA ASP A 28 19.27 4.75 9.94
C ASP A 28 19.63 4.17 8.56
N GLN A 29 18.67 4.09 7.63
CA GLN A 29 18.91 3.71 6.23
C GLN A 29 18.35 4.73 5.25
N ARG A 30 19.18 5.19 4.30
CA ARG A 30 18.79 6.17 3.28
C ARG A 30 19.29 5.77 1.89
N LEU A 31 18.37 5.45 0.99
CA LEU A 31 18.65 5.10 -0.40
C LEU A 31 18.10 6.18 -1.33
N GLY A 32 18.98 6.82 -2.10
CA GLY A 32 18.63 7.78 -3.16
C GLY A 32 19.14 7.29 -4.51
N LEU A 33 18.24 6.94 -5.44
CA LEU A 33 18.63 6.51 -6.78
C LEU A 33 18.10 7.49 -7.83
N GLY A 34 18.93 7.82 -8.82
CA GLY A 34 18.52 8.51 -10.04
C GLY A 34 17.71 7.59 -10.97
N PRO A 35 17.72 7.86 -12.28
CA PRO A 35 17.17 6.94 -13.27
C PRO A 35 17.88 5.58 -13.23
N VAL A 36 17.15 4.47 -13.09
CA VAL A 36 17.70 3.11 -13.19
C VAL A 36 16.94 2.37 -14.28
N GLY A 37 17.54 1.33 -14.86
CA GLY A 37 16.81 0.29 -15.58
C GLY A 37 15.99 -0.53 -14.58
N ASP A 38 16.20 -1.84 -14.56
CA ASP A 38 15.50 -2.70 -13.61
C ASP A 38 16.22 -2.72 -12.25
N LEU A 39 15.45 -2.65 -11.17
CA LEU A 39 15.98 -2.56 -9.81
C LEU A 39 15.44 -3.68 -8.92
N THR A 40 16.36 -4.45 -8.34
CA THR A 40 16.05 -5.45 -7.30
C THR A 40 16.70 -5.06 -5.98
N THR A 41 15.91 -4.82 -4.92
CA THR A 41 16.44 -4.45 -3.59
C THR A 41 15.89 -5.31 -2.45
N GLU A 42 16.78 -5.83 -1.60
CA GLU A 42 16.43 -6.48 -0.34
C GLU A 42 17.05 -5.72 0.84
N LEU A 43 16.23 -5.19 1.73
CA LEU A 43 16.65 -4.31 2.82
C LEU A 43 16.32 -4.96 4.18
N GLY A 44 17.33 -5.09 5.04
CA GLY A 44 17.20 -5.71 6.36
C GLY A 44 16.39 -4.89 7.39
N PRO A 45 16.18 -5.45 8.60
CA PRO A 45 15.50 -4.75 9.68
C PRO A 45 16.15 -3.40 10.01
N THR A 46 15.35 -2.34 10.12
CA THR A 46 15.83 -0.95 10.26
C THR A 46 15.01 -0.19 11.31
N GLU A 47 15.57 0.82 11.98
CA GLU A 47 14.73 1.75 12.78
C GLU A 47 14.09 2.81 11.84
N ASP A 48 14.91 3.66 11.21
CA ASP A 48 14.49 4.76 10.33
C ASP A 48 14.85 4.46 8.85
N GLN A 49 13.89 4.01 8.03
CA GLN A 49 14.14 3.68 6.61
C GLN A 49 13.57 4.73 5.64
N ARG A 50 14.42 5.25 4.75
CA ARG A 50 14.03 6.27 3.76
C ARG A 50 14.50 5.94 2.34
N LEU A 51 13.55 5.75 1.43
CA LEU A 51 13.81 5.49 0.00
C LEU A 51 13.32 6.67 -0.85
N GLY A 52 14.18 7.17 -1.74
CA GLY A 52 13.86 8.21 -2.72
C GLY A 52 14.37 7.78 -4.09
N LEU A 53 13.52 7.16 -4.90
CA LEU A 53 13.92 6.60 -6.19
C LEU A 53 13.37 7.47 -7.33
N GLY A 54 14.21 7.72 -8.33
CA GLY A 54 13.84 8.44 -9.56
C GLY A 54 12.97 7.60 -10.49
N PRO A 55 12.98 7.89 -11.81
CA PRO A 55 12.38 7.02 -12.81
C PRO A 55 13.05 5.64 -12.81
N LEU A 56 12.26 4.57 -12.87
CA LEU A 56 12.75 3.19 -12.94
C LEU A 56 12.14 2.49 -14.16
N GLY A 57 12.81 1.43 -14.63
CA GLY A 57 12.16 0.32 -15.32
C GLY A 57 11.32 -0.48 -14.32
N ASP A 58 11.52 -1.79 -14.24
CA ASP A 58 10.79 -2.62 -13.29
C ASP A 58 11.46 -2.63 -11.90
N LEU A 59 10.65 -2.61 -10.84
CA LEU A 59 11.13 -2.63 -9.45
C LEU A 59 10.59 -3.84 -8.71
N THR A 60 11.50 -4.69 -8.23
CA THR A 60 11.22 -5.73 -7.23
C THR A 60 11.90 -5.38 -5.91
N THR A 61 11.16 -5.28 -4.80
CA THR A 61 11.80 -5.07 -3.50
C THR A 61 11.14 -5.76 -2.31
N GLY A 62 11.99 -6.32 -1.44
CA GLY A 62 11.63 -6.80 -0.10
C GLY A 62 12.21 -5.87 0.97
N LEU A 63 11.35 -5.31 1.82
CA LEU A 63 11.74 -4.46 2.95
C LEU A 63 11.46 -5.19 4.26
N GLY A 64 12.47 -5.28 5.14
CA GLY A 64 12.37 -5.92 6.44
C GLY A 64 11.51 -5.16 7.46
N PRO A 65 11.35 -5.71 8.68
CA PRO A 65 10.66 -5.03 9.78
C PRO A 65 11.29 -3.66 10.04
N THR A 66 10.46 -2.62 10.15
CA THR A 66 10.92 -1.23 10.31
C THR A 66 10.13 -0.51 11.40
N VAL A 67 10.70 0.48 12.10
CA VAL A 67 9.88 1.38 12.95
C VAL A 67 9.23 2.45 12.07
N ASP A 68 10.04 3.31 11.45
CA ASP A 68 9.59 4.46 10.65
C ASP A 68 9.98 4.27 9.17
N GLN A 69 9.03 3.91 8.30
CA GLN A 69 9.31 3.64 6.88
C GLN A 69 8.73 4.72 5.96
N ARG A 70 9.58 5.35 5.15
CA ARG A 70 9.21 6.44 4.24
C ARG A 70 9.78 6.24 2.84
N SER A 71 8.94 5.97 1.87
CA SER A 71 9.34 5.72 0.48
C SER A 71 8.63 6.65 -0.49
N GLY A 72 9.41 7.33 -1.33
CA GLY A 72 8.92 8.12 -2.46
C GLY A 72 9.52 7.59 -3.75
N LEU A 73 8.69 7.03 -4.62
CA LEU A 73 9.11 6.49 -5.92
C LEU A 73 8.62 7.42 -7.03
N GLY A 74 9.49 7.67 -8.01
CA GLY A 74 9.14 8.34 -9.26
C GLY A 74 8.26 7.47 -10.16
N PRO A 75 8.22 7.78 -11.47
CA PRO A 75 7.61 6.89 -12.44
C PRO A 75 8.33 5.53 -12.46
N VAL A 76 7.57 4.44 -12.54
CA VAL A 76 8.08 3.06 -12.57
C VAL A 76 7.39 2.32 -13.72
N GLY A 77 8.02 1.28 -14.26
CA GLY A 77 7.35 0.24 -15.03
C GLY A 77 6.43 -0.55 -14.10
N ASP A 78 6.70 -1.85 -13.94
CA ASP A 78 5.95 -2.68 -13.01
C ASP A 78 6.60 -2.67 -11.61
N LEU A 79 5.79 -2.58 -10.55
CA LEU A 79 6.24 -2.63 -9.16
C LEU A 79 5.75 -3.89 -8.46
N THR A 80 6.70 -4.71 -8.00
CA THR A 80 6.45 -5.77 -7.01
C THR A 80 7.13 -5.43 -5.68
N THR A 81 6.36 -5.28 -4.60
CA THR A 81 6.89 -4.96 -3.27
C THR A 81 6.36 -5.87 -2.18
N GLY A 82 7.24 -6.28 -1.26
CA GLY A 82 6.89 -6.96 -0.02
C GLY A 82 7.44 -6.17 1.17
N LEU A 83 6.56 -5.65 2.02
CA LEU A 83 6.94 -4.84 3.17
C LEU A 83 6.68 -5.59 4.47
N GLY A 84 7.69 -5.66 5.35
CA GLY A 84 7.59 -6.26 6.67
C GLY A 84 6.70 -5.48 7.63
N PRO A 85 6.53 -5.99 8.87
CA PRO A 85 5.83 -5.27 9.93
C PRO A 85 6.42 -3.88 10.15
N THR A 86 5.57 -2.86 10.29
CA THR A 86 6.00 -1.46 10.45
C THR A 86 5.19 -0.74 11.54
N GLU A 87 5.77 0.21 12.27
CA GLU A 87 4.95 1.09 13.13
C GLU A 87 4.31 2.21 12.29
N ASP A 88 5.11 3.12 11.73
CA ASP A 88 4.67 4.27 10.90
C ASP A 88 5.10 4.06 9.43
N GLN A 89 4.15 3.76 8.52
CA GLN A 89 4.44 3.47 7.11
C GLN A 89 3.90 4.56 6.17
N ARG A 90 4.77 5.11 5.29
CA ARG A 90 4.42 6.13 4.31
C ARG A 90 5.00 5.82 2.93
N LEU A 91 4.13 5.64 1.94
CA LEU A 91 4.50 5.40 0.55
C LEU A 91 3.85 6.44 -0.38
N GLY A 92 4.65 7.09 -1.21
CA GLY A 92 4.19 7.90 -2.34
C GLY A 92 4.70 7.31 -3.64
N LEU A 93 3.80 6.93 -4.55
CA LEU A 93 4.16 6.39 -5.87
C LEU A 93 3.80 7.37 -6.99
N GLY A 94 4.76 7.60 -7.88
CA GLY A 94 4.53 8.21 -9.19
C GLY A 94 3.67 7.34 -10.10
N PRO A 95 3.34 7.81 -11.31
CA PRO A 95 2.57 7.03 -12.28
C PRO A 95 3.37 5.82 -12.76
N GLY A 96 2.72 4.70 -13.06
CA GLY A 96 3.44 3.51 -13.55
C GLY A 96 2.57 2.47 -14.23
N GLY A 97 3.16 1.31 -14.48
CA GLY A 97 2.50 0.10 -14.96
C GLY A 97 1.75 -0.61 -13.84
N ASP A 98 1.91 -1.93 -13.75
CA ASP A 98 1.16 -2.76 -12.82
C ASP A 98 1.78 -2.76 -11.42
N LEU A 99 0.92 -2.84 -10.40
CA LEU A 99 1.29 -2.69 -9.01
C LEU A 99 0.89 -3.92 -8.18
N THR A 100 1.87 -4.66 -7.68
CA THR A 100 1.67 -5.76 -6.73
C THR A 100 2.35 -5.45 -5.41
N MET A 101 1.58 -5.32 -4.33
CA MET A 101 2.11 -5.02 -2.99
C MET A 101 1.60 -6.00 -1.92
N GLY A 102 2.51 -6.62 -1.17
CA GLY A 102 2.21 -7.31 0.08
C GLY A 102 2.66 -6.45 1.26
N LEU A 103 1.73 -6.05 2.14
CA LEU A 103 1.98 -5.13 3.24
C LEU A 103 1.75 -5.83 4.58
N GLY A 104 2.81 -5.95 5.38
CA GLY A 104 2.79 -6.55 6.71
C GLY A 104 1.98 -5.74 7.74
N PRO A 105 1.80 -6.29 8.95
CA PRO A 105 1.06 -5.62 10.02
C PRO A 105 1.61 -4.22 10.29
N THR A 106 0.73 -3.21 10.34
CA THR A 106 1.14 -1.80 10.45
C THR A 106 0.27 -1.02 11.44
N GLU A 107 0.85 -0.18 12.31
CA GLU A 107 0.04 0.67 13.19
C GLU A 107 -0.58 1.86 12.43
N ASP A 108 0.22 2.71 11.78
CA ASP A 108 -0.24 3.90 11.06
C ASP A 108 0.25 3.87 9.59
N GLN A 109 -0.64 3.50 8.66
CA GLN A 109 -0.32 3.29 7.25
C GLN A 109 -0.87 4.39 6.34
N ARG A 110 -0.02 4.95 5.46
CA ARG A 110 -0.38 6.02 4.52
C ARG A 110 0.19 5.75 3.13
N LEU A 111 -0.69 5.51 2.16
CA LEU A 111 -0.29 5.31 0.76
C LEU A 111 -0.94 6.38 -0.13
N GLY A 112 -0.13 7.00 -0.99
CA GLY A 112 -0.58 7.91 -2.06
C GLY A 112 -0.11 7.39 -3.40
N LEU A 113 -1.04 6.87 -4.21
CA LEU A 113 -0.76 6.30 -5.52
C LEU A 113 -1.22 7.27 -6.61
N SER A 114 -0.36 7.51 -7.60
CA SER A 114 -0.69 8.23 -8.84
C SER A 114 -1.45 7.28 -9.81
N PRO A 115 -1.75 7.65 -11.08
CA PRO A 115 -2.35 6.69 -12.01
C PRO A 115 -1.44 5.48 -12.25
N VAL A 116 -1.99 4.27 -12.17
CA VAL A 116 -1.30 2.99 -12.42
C VAL A 116 -2.16 2.13 -13.35
N GLY A 117 -1.62 1.02 -13.86
CA GLY A 117 -2.38 -0.02 -14.55
C GLY A 117 -3.25 -0.81 -13.57
N ASP A 118 -2.95 -2.11 -13.43
CA ASP A 118 -3.64 -2.98 -12.47
C ASP A 118 -3.06 -2.84 -11.05
N LEU A 119 -3.94 -2.83 -10.05
CA LEU A 119 -3.57 -2.69 -8.64
C LEU A 119 -3.97 -3.92 -7.81
N THR A 120 -2.98 -4.73 -7.42
CA THR A 120 -3.13 -5.82 -6.45
C THR A 120 -2.44 -5.49 -5.13
N MET A 121 -3.21 -5.52 -4.03
CA MET A 121 -2.67 -5.28 -2.68
C MET A 121 -3.13 -6.35 -1.69
N GLY A 122 -2.18 -7.01 -1.02
CA GLY A 122 -2.41 -7.79 0.18
C GLY A 122 -2.15 -6.93 1.43
N LEU A 123 -3.11 -6.87 2.33
CA LEU A 123 -3.05 -6.12 3.59
C LEU A 123 -3.15 -7.07 4.78
N SER A 124 -2.13 -7.05 5.63
CA SER A 124 -2.18 -7.61 6.98
C SER A 124 -2.86 -6.64 7.97
N PRO A 125 -3.04 -7.01 9.26
CA PRO A 125 -3.80 -6.20 10.20
C PRO A 125 -3.21 -4.80 10.35
N VAL A 126 -4.04 -3.80 10.07
CA VAL A 126 -3.67 -2.39 10.15
C VAL A 126 -4.45 -1.68 11.25
N GLY A 127 -3.76 -0.82 12.01
CA GLY A 127 -4.38 0.09 12.98
C GLY A 127 -5.19 1.16 12.25
N ASN A 128 -4.51 2.17 11.70
CA ASN A 128 -5.12 3.22 10.88
C ASN A 128 -4.62 3.15 9.44
N LEU A 129 -5.54 3.21 8.47
CA LEU A 129 -5.21 3.17 7.05
C LEU A 129 -5.70 4.44 6.36
N THR A 130 -4.78 5.16 5.70
CA THR A 130 -5.12 6.24 4.78
C THR A 130 -4.63 5.89 3.38
N LEU A 131 -5.55 5.75 2.44
CA LEU A 131 -5.26 5.38 1.05
C LEU A 131 -5.80 6.44 0.10
N GLY A 132 -4.93 7.09 -0.66
CA GLY A 132 -5.29 7.99 -1.77
C GLY A 132 -4.92 7.34 -3.09
N LEU A 133 -5.91 7.16 -3.98
CA LEU A 133 -5.73 6.47 -5.25
C LEU A 133 -5.99 7.39 -6.43
N GLY A 134 -5.04 7.40 -7.38
CA GLY A 134 -5.28 7.80 -8.75
C GLY A 134 -6.19 6.82 -9.50
N PRO A 135 -6.46 7.08 -10.78
CA PRO A 135 -7.04 6.11 -11.70
C PRO A 135 -6.24 4.81 -11.75
N THR A 136 -6.92 3.69 -11.90
CA THR A 136 -6.39 2.33 -12.08
C THR A 136 -7.41 1.58 -12.92
N ASP A 137 -6.94 0.65 -13.76
CA ASP A 137 -7.79 -0.07 -14.70
C ASP A 137 -8.61 -1.16 -13.97
N ASP A 138 -7.95 -2.15 -13.37
CA ASP A 138 -8.57 -3.07 -12.40
C ASP A 138 -7.93 -2.99 -11.00
N GLN A 139 -8.78 -3.10 -9.96
CA GLN A 139 -8.35 -3.06 -8.56
C GLN A 139 -8.76 -4.32 -7.78
N LYS A 140 -7.80 -4.89 -7.05
CA LYS A 140 -7.95 -6.05 -6.17
C LYS A 140 -7.26 -5.82 -4.82
N LEU A 141 -8.05 -5.67 -3.77
CA LEU A 141 -7.59 -5.59 -2.38
C LEU A 141 -7.94 -6.88 -1.64
N GLY A 142 -6.95 -7.52 -1.03
CA GLY A 142 -7.12 -8.68 -0.16
C GLY A 142 -6.75 -8.33 1.27
N LEU A 143 -7.68 -8.55 2.22
CA LEU A 143 -7.39 -8.47 3.65
C LEU A 143 -7.14 -9.89 4.17
N ASP A 144 -6.09 -10.10 4.96
CA ASP A 144 -6.01 -11.32 5.76
C ASP A 144 -7.09 -11.33 6.86
N GLY A 145 -7.47 -12.53 7.33
CA GLY A 145 -8.71 -12.75 8.10
C GLY A 145 -8.72 -12.16 9.52
N THR A 146 -7.71 -11.37 9.88
CA THR A 146 -7.50 -10.83 11.23
C THR A 146 -7.94 -9.37 11.31
N ARG A 147 -8.97 -9.13 12.13
CA ARG A 147 -9.72 -7.86 12.22
C ARG A 147 -8.82 -6.62 12.33
N PRO A 148 -8.91 -5.63 11.41
CA PRO A 148 -8.33 -4.31 11.66
C PRO A 148 -9.13 -3.63 12.79
N ASN A 149 -8.44 -3.15 13.82
CA ASN A 149 -9.06 -2.60 15.02
C ASN A 149 -9.26 -1.07 14.99
N GLY A 150 -8.81 -0.38 13.95
CA GLY A 150 -8.88 1.09 13.86
C GLY A 150 -9.53 1.64 12.59
N ARG A 151 -9.12 2.85 12.19
CA ARG A 151 -9.91 3.71 11.30
C ARG A 151 -9.31 3.78 9.90
N SER A 152 -10.08 3.34 8.91
CA SER A 152 -9.76 3.52 7.49
C SER A 152 -10.31 4.84 6.91
N LYS A 153 -9.60 5.36 5.92
CA LYS A 153 -10.02 6.40 4.97
C LYS A 153 -9.49 6.04 3.58
N VAL A 154 -10.39 5.77 2.64
CA VAL A 154 -10.03 5.50 1.24
C VAL A 154 -10.62 6.61 0.37
N GLY A 155 -9.77 7.23 -0.46
CA GLY A 155 -10.17 8.24 -1.44
C GLY A 155 -9.82 7.80 -2.86
N THR A 156 -10.83 7.40 -3.62
CA THR A 156 -10.69 6.90 -5.00
C THR A 156 -11.28 7.89 -6.00
N ARG A 157 -10.59 8.13 -7.12
CA ARG A 157 -11.13 8.83 -8.30
C ARG A 157 -11.45 7.79 -9.39
N PRO A 158 -12.74 7.45 -9.63
CA PRO A 158 -13.07 6.24 -10.37
C PRO A 158 -13.01 6.41 -11.90
N TRP A 159 -12.43 5.40 -12.56
CA TRP A 159 -12.68 5.03 -13.96
C TRP A 159 -12.71 3.49 -14.16
N GLY A 160 -12.04 2.71 -13.30
CA GLY A 160 -11.97 1.24 -13.34
C GLY A 160 -13.02 0.45 -12.52
N ARG A 161 -12.94 -0.88 -12.57
CA ARG A 161 -13.95 -1.82 -12.05
C ARG A 161 -13.52 -2.48 -10.72
N SER A 162 -13.84 -1.86 -9.59
CA SER A 162 -13.51 -2.44 -8.27
C SER A 162 -14.18 -3.81 -8.03
N ASN A 163 -13.41 -4.79 -7.58
CA ASN A 163 -13.89 -6.08 -7.07
C ASN A 163 -13.59 -6.22 -5.57
N ASP A 164 -14.30 -5.44 -4.74
CA ASP A 164 -14.14 -5.44 -3.28
C ASP A 164 -14.55 -6.79 -2.64
N ALA A 165 -13.55 -7.62 -2.35
CA ALA A 165 -13.74 -8.90 -1.68
C ALA A 165 -13.80 -8.74 -0.13
N THR A 166 -15.03 -8.82 0.40
CA THR A 166 -15.35 -8.96 1.84
C THR A 166 -15.30 -7.67 2.67
N ARG A 167 -16.46 -7.29 3.24
CA ARG A 167 -16.61 -6.19 4.22
C ARG A 167 -16.37 -6.65 5.67
N PRO A 168 -15.42 -6.06 6.42
CA PRO A 168 -15.45 -5.98 7.87
C PRO A 168 -16.05 -4.62 8.32
N TRP A 169 -16.71 -4.57 9.47
CA TRP A 169 -17.37 -3.35 9.95
C TRP A 169 -16.37 -2.38 10.63
N GLY A 170 -15.79 -1.47 9.84
CA GLY A 170 -15.09 -0.27 10.30
C GLY A 170 -15.86 1.01 9.95
N ARG A 171 -15.66 2.09 10.71
CA ARG A 171 -16.35 3.38 10.51
C ARG A 171 -15.70 4.23 9.40
N SER A 172 -15.80 3.77 8.15
CA SER A 172 -15.33 4.53 6.98
C SER A 172 -15.99 5.91 6.87
N ASN A 173 -15.34 6.82 6.15
CA ASN A 173 -15.90 8.13 5.78
C ASN A 173 -15.65 8.32 4.28
N ASP A 174 -16.53 7.73 3.46
CA ASP A 174 -16.38 7.69 2.02
C ASP A 174 -16.78 9.03 1.38
N GLY A 175 -15.82 9.70 0.73
CA GLY A 175 -15.98 11.02 0.12
C GLY A 175 -16.57 11.00 -1.29
N THR A 176 -17.69 10.30 -1.49
CA THR A 176 -18.22 10.02 -2.84
C THR A 176 -18.97 11.20 -3.45
N ARG A 177 -18.47 11.76 -4.56
CA ARG A 177 -19.23 12.69 -5.43
C ARG A 177 -19.85 11.92 -6.60
N PRO A 178 -21.19 11.80 -6.71
CA PRO A 178 -21.81 11.00 -7.76
C PRO A 178 -22.17 11.82 -9.01
N TYR A 179 -21.93 11.24 -10.18
CA TYR A 179 -22.82 11.30 -11.35
C TYR A 179 -22.48 10.11 -12.25
N GLY A 180 -23.40 9.13 -12.35
CA GLY A 180 -23.20 7.90 -13.13
C GLY A 180 -24.13 6.78 -12.66
N ARG A 181 -25.03 6.34 -13.53
CA ARG A 181 -26.12 5.37 -13.25
C ARG A 181 -25.85 4.05 -13.95
N SER A 182 -25.86 2.92 -13.23
CA SER A 182 -26.19 1.60 -13.81
C SER A 182 -26.66 0.58 -12.75
N MET A 183 -27.21 -0.55 -13.20
CA MET A 183 -28.03 -1.52 -12.45
C MET A 183 -27.35 -2.88 -12.22
N VAL A 184 -28.04 -3.77 -11.48
CA VAL A 184 -27.82 -5.22 -11.23
C VAL A 184 -26.83 -5.53 -10.08
N GLY A 185 -27.16 -6.32 -9.04
CA GLY A 185 -28.47 -6.79 -8.56
C GLY A 185 -28.46 -8.23 -8.00
N THR A 186 -28.75 -8.41 -6.70
CA THR A 186 -29.30 -9.65 -6.09
C THR A 186 -29.85 -9.39 -4.66
N GLN A 187 -31.09 -9.79 -4.43
CA GLN A 187 -31.70 -10.10 -3.11
C GLN A 187 -31.88 -11.64 -3.03
N PRO A 188 -32.27 -12.30 -1.90
CA PRO A 188 -32.76 -11.79 -0.60
C PRO A 188 -31.69 -11.94 0.52
N CYS A 189 -31.91 -12.01 1.84
CA CYS A 189 -33.08 -12.09 2.75
C CYS A 189 -32.71 -11.39 4.09
N GLY A 190 -33.52 -11.22 5.16
CA GLY A 190 -34.89 -11.63 5.50
C GLY A 190 -34.97 -11.97 7.01
N LYS A 191 -35.45 -11.06 7.86
CA LYS A 191 -35.86 -11.36 9.25
C LYS A 191 -36.93 -10.37 9.73
N SER A 192 -38.08 -10.90 10.13
CA SER A 192 -39.24 -10.19 10.61
C SER A 192 -39.09 -9.71 12.06
N ASN A 193 -39.84 -8.67 12.43
CA ASN A 193 -40.46 -8.60 13.75
C ASN A 193 -41.78 -7.82 13.67
N VAL A 194 -42.79 -8.30 14.41
CA VAL A 194 -44.19 -7.86 14.33
C VAL A 194 -44.37 -6.56 15.13
N GLY A 195 -45.02 -5.56 14.52
CA GLY A 195 -45.44 -4.35 15.23
C GLY A 195 -46.78 -4.55 15.94
N THR A 196 -46.81 -4.40 17.26
CA THR A 196 -48.04 -4.25 18.03
C THR A 196 -48.62 -2.83 17.84
N ARG A 197 -49.89 -2.73 17.43
CA ARG A 197 -50.62 -1.46 17.24
C ARG A 197 -51.45 -1.10 18.48
N PRO A 198 -51.46 0.19 18.86
CA PRO A 198 -52.69 0.91 19.22
C PRO A 198 -52.80 2.20 18.37
N HIS A 199 -53.95 2.86 18.16
CA HIS A 199 -55.37 2.57 18.39
C HIS A 199 -56.17 3.10 17.19
N GLY A 200 -57.45 2.73 17.10
CA GLY A 200 -58.39 3.13 16.04
C GLY A 200 -59.48 2.08 15.89
#